data_AF-A0A3B0XH89-F1
#
_entry.id   AF-A0A3B0XH89-F1
#
_cell.length_a   1.000
_cell.length_b   1.000
_cell.length_c   1.000
_cell.angle_alpha   90.00
_cell.angle_beta   90.00
_cell.angle_gamma   90.00
#
_symmetry.space_group_name_H-M   'P 1'
#
loop_
_entity.id
_entity.type
_entity.pdbx_description
1 polymer ?
#
loop_
_entity_poly.entity_id
_entity_poly.type
_entity_poly.pdbx_seq_one_letter_code
_entity_poly.pdbx_strand_id
1 'polypeptide(L)'
;MSKQRKPLGVNDPLRHADHPRPTTRRDFLKQGFITGSGTVLTGGVFGLFSNPREAYAEVSDDLTALASDIGCSIGDLGGATKIPFICFDLAGGANFAGSNVVVGQGGGQSDFLSTAGYNKMGLPGDIIPGLPDAAVASTMLSASDGDFTNSQLGLKFHSDSALLFGILEKFVSAAPGGASAGKVDGAVIPARSGNDTSNNTHNPLYGIAQAGAVGKVVTLIGSRNTESGGNSMAPPNLIKPERRPTKVDRPSDVTGMVDVGDLTSILTAEDVTPVMEAMARISHKKMKLSGVAPNVSITQDEVIKDLVQCGYLKAADLADRFAGEEVDPAEDTRIVGPAGIFSQTEFDGTDRNEFRKTASVMKMVIDRNAGAGSITMGGFDYHTGDRIAGENRDLRAGRCIGACLEYAAIMNTPLMIYVFSDGSVASNGAIDNTPAGANNSSGVRLGGRGKGQWTGDNSSTACSFFLVFNPNGAITTLTGSSLIDPRQIGRYSANGSVVTSATPAANNVNLLVNTLLANYMSLNGDLDQFPTLFPNHGLGTYENYVSFNPLA
;
A
#
# COMPACT_ATOMS: atom_id res chain seq x y z
N MET A 1 -11.56 -41.28 -17.75
CA MET A 1 -11.59 -39.82 -17.97
C MET A 1 -11.40 -39.16 -16.62
N SER A 2 -10.39 -38.30 -16.46
CA SER A 2 -10.34 -37.38 -15.32
C SER A 2 -11.42 -36.31 -15.50
N LYS A 3 -12.09 -35.88 -14.42
CA LYS A 3 -12.88 -34.64 -14.46
C LYS A 3 -11.90 -33.48 -14.68
N GLN A 4 -12.10 -32.69 -15.73
CA GLN A 4 -11.48 -31.37 -15.80
C GLN A 4 -11.87 -30.59 -14.54
N ARG A 5 -10.87 -30.10 -13.80
CA ARG A 5 -11.11 -29.17 -12.69
C ARG A 5 -11.61 -27.86 -13.32
N LYS A 6 -12.66 -27.26 -12.75
CA LYS A 6 -13.04 -25.90 -13.12
C LYS A 6 -11.98 -24.93 -12.57
N PRO A 7 -11.48 -23.96 -13.36
CA PRO A 7 -10.64 -22.89 -12.83
C PRO A 7 -11.35 -22.16 -11.69
N LEU A 8 -10.59 -21.74 -10.69
CA LEU A 8 -11.13 -21.03 -9.52
C LEU A 8 -11.41 -19.56 -9.88
N GLY A 9 -12.48 -19.01 -9.30
CA GLY A 9 -12.78 -17.59 -9.35
C GLY A 9 -11.75 -16.76 -8.57
N VAL A 10 -11.61 -15.48 -8.92
CA VAL A 10 -10.66 -14.55 -8.27
C VAL A 10 -10.87 -14.49 -6.75
N ASN A 11 -12.15 -14.53 -6.34
CA ASN A 11 -12.62 -14.55 -4.95
C ASN A 11 -13.00 -15.95 -4.43
N ASP A 12 -12.81 -17.02 -5.21
CA ASP A 12 -13.01 -18.37 -4.68
C ASP A 12 -11.86 -18.72 -3.73
N PRO A 13 -12.15 -19.24 -2.52
CA PRO A 13 -11.12 -19.64 -1.59
C PRO A 13 -10.40 -20.89 -2.11
N LEU A 14 -9.09 -20.94 -1.88
CA LEU A 14 -8.27 -22.08 -2.24
C LEU A 14 -8.53 -23.27 -1.30
N ARG A 15 -8.34 -24.48 -1.81
CA ARG A 15 -8.68 -25.74 -1.14
C ARG A 15 -7.69 -26.83 -1.54
N HIS A 16 -6.50 -26.82 -0.95
CA HIS A 16 -5.49 -27.85 -1.19
C HIS A 16 -5.83 -29.14 -0.41
N ALA A 17 -5.40 -30.29 -0.94
CA ALA A 17 -5.58 -31.58 -0.27
C ALA A 17 -4.47 -31.88 0.75
N ASP A 18 -3.28 -31.33 0.50
CA ASP A 18 -2.01 -31.75 1.13
C ASP A 18 -1.52 -30.76 2.21
N HIS A 19 -2.25 -29.66 2.42
CA HIS A 19 -1.99 -28.71 3.50
C HIS A 19 -2.80 -29.07 4.77
N PRO A 20 -2.31 -28.72 5.98
CA PRO A 20 -3.13 -28.76 7.19
C PRO A 20 -4.43 -27.97 6.99
N ARG A 21 -5.54 -28.46 7.57
CA ARG A 21 -6.80 -27.70 7.59
C ARG A 21 -6.54 -26.36 8.29
N PRO A 22 -7.01 -25.21 7.75
CA PRO A 22 -6.87 -23.91 8.40
C PRO A 22 -7.34 -23.95 9.86
N THR A 23 -6.43 -23.68 10.80
CA THR A 23 -6.72 -23.62 12.24
C THR A 23 -6.70 -22.20 12.77
N THR A 24 -5.88 -21.32 12.19
CA THR A 24 -5.82 -19.90 12.56
C THR A 24 -6.58 -19.03 11.57
N ARG A 25 -7.08 -17.88 12.04
CA ARG A 25 -7.69 -16.83 11.20
C ARG A 25 -6.76 -16.40 10.05
N ARG A 26 -5.43 -16.49 10.22
CA ARG A 26 -4.44 -16.16 9.17
C ARG A 26 -4.39 -17.20 8.06
N ASP A 27 -4.50 -18.49 8.38
CA ASP A 27 -4.55 -19.56 7.36
C ASP A 27 -5.80 -19.39 6.48
N PHE A 28 -6.94 -19.08 7.11
CA PHE A 28 -8.16 -18.73 6.40
C PHE A 28 -8.02 -17.47 5.52
N LEU A 29 -7.09 -16.53 5.83
CA LEU A 29 -6.87 -15.31 5.05
C LEU A 29 -5.92 -15.52 3.85
N LYS A 30 -4.86 -16.33 3.99
CA LYS A 30 -4.04 -16.77 2.83
C LYS A 30 -4.91 -17.45 1.77
N GLN A 31 -5.72 -18.39 2.24
CA GLN A 31 -6.58 -19.24 1.42
C GLN A 31 -7.87 -18.54 0.96
N GLY A 32 -8.10 -17.27 1.35
CA GLY A 32 -9.26 -16.48 0.90
C GLY A 32 -10.62 -16.85 1.52
N PHE A 33 -10.66 -17.70 2.55
CA PHE A 33 -11.89 -18.14 3.23
C PHE A 33 -12.54 -17.07 4.13
N ILE A 34 -11.79 -16.07 4.60
CA ILE A 34 -12.27 -15.02 5.51
C ILE A 34 -11.97 -13.64 4.91
N THR A 35 -12.97 -12.76 4.93
CA THR A 35 -12.82 -11.31 4.74
C THR A 35 -12.83 -10.58 6.10
N GLY A 36 -12.45 -9.30 6.11
CA GLY A 36 -12.25 -8.49 7.31
C GLY A 36 -13.46 -8.40 8.23
N SER A 37 -13.54 -9.30 9.22
CA SER A 37 -14.48 -9.19 10.35
C SER A 37 -14.13 -7.92 11.13
N GLY A 38 -15.02 -6.93 11.11
CA GLY A 38 -14.82 -5.64 11.76
C GLY A 38 -14.85 -5.76 13.28
N THR A 39 -13.87 -5.13 13.93
CA THR A 39 -13.89 -4.85 15.37
C THR A 39 -13.47 -3.41 15.53
N VAL A 40 -14.43 -2.53 15.84
CA VAL A 40 -14.13 -1.17 16.26
C VAL A 40 -13.56 -1.27 17.67
N LEU A 41 -12.27 -1.00 17.82
CA LEU A 41 -11.73 -0.64 19.13
C LEU A 41 -12.09 0.83 19.33
N THR A 42 -13.20 1.07 20.02
CA THR A 42 -13.70 2.42 20.28
C THR A 42 -12.71 3.22 21.09
N GLY A 43 -12.51 4.48 20.70
CA GLY A 43 -11.98 5.50 21.61
C GLY A 43 -12.83 5.54 22.88
N GLY A 44 -12.19 5.73 24.03
CA GLY A 44 -12.83 5.48 25.32
C GLY A 44 -14.00 6.43 25.63
N VAL A 45 -15.18 5.84 25.86
CA VAL A 45 -16.33 6.40 26.61
C VAL A 45 -17.05 7.64 26.02
N PHE A 46 -16.39 8.48 25.23
CA PHE A 46 -16.94 9.75 24.72
C PHE A 46 -17.34 9.69 23.24
N GLY A 47 -18.28 8.80 22.88
CA GLY A 47 -18.82 8.70 21.53
C GLY A 47 -20.26 9.17 21.42
N LEU A 48 -20.48 10.39 20.91
CA LEU A 48 -21.74 10.95 20.42
C LEU A 48 -21.47 12.36 19.84
N PHE A 49 -22.09 12.71 18.68
CA PHE A 49 -22.21 14.05 18.06
C PHE A 49 -20.97 14.65 17.31
N SER A 50 -20.84 14.93 15.98
CA SER A 50 -21.62 14.98 14.69
C SER A 50 -20.78 14.63 13.41
N ASN A 51 -21.44 14.24 12.30
CA ASN A 51 -20.94 14.34 10.90
C ASN A 51 -21.12 15.77 10.32
N PRO A 52 -20.07 16.43 9.77
CA PRO A 52 -20.14 17.85 9.37
C PRO A 52 -20.17 18.10 7.83
N ARG A 53 -21.14 18.89 7.36
CA ARG A 53 -21.13 19.48 6.00
C ARG A 53 -21.41 20.98 6.05
N GLU A 54 -20.53 21.75 5.41
CA GLU A 54 -20.56 23.20 5.22
C GLU A 54 -20.58 24.06 6.50
N ALA A 55 -19.37 24.35 7.01
CA ALA A 55 -19.09 25.52 7.84
C ALA A 55 -17.65 25.99 7.56
N TYR A 56 -17.42 27.31 7.47
CA TYR A 56 -16.08 27.90 7.40
C TYR A 56 -15.89 28.79 8.64
N ALA A 57 -15.27 28.28 9.69
CA ALA A 57 -15.14 28.99 10.96
C ALA A 57 -13.82 28.63 11.68
N GLU A 58 -12.71 29.22 11.21
CA GLU A 58 -11.37 29.11 11.79
C GLU A 58 -11.43 29.09 13.33
N VAL A 59 -11.06 27.94 13.92
CA VAL A 59 -11.13 27.67 15.36
C VAL A 59 -10.52 28.82 16.15
N SER A 60 -11.29 29.39 17.07
CA SER A 60 -11.00 30.72 17.61
C SER A 60 -9.64 30.83 18.31
N ASP A 61 -9.04 32.03 18.25
CA ASP A 61 -7.74 32.34 18.87
C ASP A 61 -7.61 31.89 20.35
N ASP A 62 -8.70 31.97 21.13
CA ASP A 62 -8.70 31.57 22.54
C ASP A 62 -8.52 30.05 22.74
N LEU A 63 -8.86 29.22 21.75
CA LEU A 63 -8.66 27.76 21.78
C LEU A 63 -7.23 27.37 21.40
N THR A 64 -6.60 28.08 20.46
CA THR A 64 -5.17 27.94 20.14
C THR A 64 -4.30 28.37 21.34
N ALA A 65 -4.72 29.41 22.08
CA ALA A 65 -4.12 29.76 23.36
C ALA A 65 -4.36 28.66 24.43
N LEU A 66 -5.58 28.08 24.50
CA LEU A 66 -5.93 26.99 25.42
C LEU A 66 -5.09 25.72 25.20
N ALA A 67 -4.85 25.37 23.93
CA ALA A 67 -3.96 24.29 23.54
C ALA A 67 -2.54 24.48 24.09
N SER A 68 -2.01 25.68 23.90
CA SER A 68 -0.66 26.07 24.35
C SER A 68 -0.52 26.06 25.88
N ASP A 69 -1.58 26.46 26.60
CA ASP A 69 -1.65 26.46 28.08
C ASP A 69 -1.58 25.05 28.69
N ILE A 70 -2.02 24.01 27.95
CA ILE A 70 -2.07 22.61 28.44
C ILE A 70 -1.12 21.65 27.70
N GLY A 71 -0.26 22.17 26.81
CA GLY A 71 0.65 21.35 26.00
C GLY A 71 -0.04 20.45 24.96
N CYS A 72 -1.28 20.75 24.59
CA CYS A 72 -2.03 20.02 23.57
C CYS A 72 -1.72 20.58 22.17
N SER A 73 -1.44 19.71 21.20
CA SER A 73 -1.37 20.10 19.79
C SER A 73 -2.77 20.12 19.16
N ILE A 74 -3.18 21.26 18.60
CA ILE A 74 -4.35 21.45 17.74
C ILE A 74 -3.84 21.66 16.29
N GLY A 75 -4.67 21.40 15.28
CA GLY A 75 -4.34 21.55 13.87
C GLY A 75 -3.77 20.29 13.23
N ASP A 76 -3.13 20.47 12.06
CA ASP A 76 -2.39 19.39 11.40
C ASP A 76 -1.30 18.83 12.35
N LEU A 77 -1.01 17.52 12.26
CA LEU A 77 -0.18 16.80 13.25
C LEU A 77 1.34 17.12 13.15
N GLY A 78 1.69 18.31 12.67
CA GLY A 78 3.01 18.94 12.79
C GLY A 78 4.14 18.29 11.99
N GLY A 79 3.86 17.25 11.21
CA GLY A 79 4.83 16.61 10.35
C GLY A 79 5.23 17.51 9.19
N ALA A 80 6.52 17.52 8.84
CA ALA A 80 6.92 17.94 7.51
C ALA A 80 6.17 17.07 6.48
N THR A 81 5.66 17.67 5.39
CA THR A 81 4.81 17.01 4.40
C THR A 81 5.58 16.03 3.51
N LYS A 82 6.00 14.92 4.12
CA LYS A 82 6.65 13.80 3.45
C LYS A 82 5.76 13.21 2.36
N ILE A 83 6.37 12.60 1.36
CA ILE A 83 5.71 11.92 0.25
C ILE A 83 4.74 10.86 0.82
N PRO A 84 3.44 10.92 0.52
CA PRO A 84 2.48 9.88 0.86
C PRO A 84 2.94 8.47 0.47
N PHE A 85 2.76 7.51 1.37
CA PHE A 85 3.27 6.14 1.22
C PHE A 85 2.15 5.11 1.38
N ILE A 86 1.98 4.26 0.36
CA ILE A 86 1.02 3.15 0.38
C ILE A 86 1.80 1.85 0.17
N CYS A 87 1.50 0.80 0.95
CA CYS A 87 2.06 -0.53 0.69
C CYS A 87 1.00 -1.61 0.45
N PHE A 88 1.24 -2.44 -0.58
CA PHE A 88 0.41 -3.58 -0.95
C PHE A 88 1.04 -4.86 -0.40
N ASP A 89 0.39 -5.43 0.61
CA ASP A 89 0.75 -6.68 1.28
C ASP A 89 -0.03 -7.83 0.64
N LEU A 90 0.58 -8.47 -0.35
CA LEU A 90 -0.03 -9.54 -1.14
C LEU A 90 0.13 -10.87 -0.39
N ALA A 91 -0.91 -11.25 0.36
CA ALA A 91 -0.84 -12.35 1.32
C ALA A 91 -0.78 -13.73 0.62
N GLY A 92 0.43 -14.29 0.60
CA GLY A 92 0.80 -15.55 -0.07
C GLY A 92 2.08 -15.39 -0.89
N GLY A 93 2.41 -16.38 -1.71
CA GLY A 93 3.60 -16.37 -2.57
C GLY A 93 3.38 -15.71 -3.93
N ALA A 94 3.28 -14.38 -3.99
CA ALA A 94 2.95 -13.68 -5.22
C ALA A 94 3.98 -13.88 -6.37
N ASN A 95 3.51 -13.73 -7.60
CA ASN A 95 4.32 -13.66 -8.81
C ASN A 95 4.77 -12.20 -9.05
N PHE A 96 6.04 -11.91 -8.80
CA PHE A 96 6.65 -10.63 -9.20
C PHE A 96 7.75 -10.82 -10.24
N ALA A 97 8.77 -11.60 -9.90
CA ALA A 97 9.98 -11.74 -10.71
C ALA A 97 9.74 -12.40 -12.07
N GLY A 98 10.28 -11.80 -13.13
CA GLY A 98 10.24 -12.30 -14.50
C GLY A 98 8.89 -12.04 -15.16
N SER A 99 7.84 -12.74 -14.74
CA SER A 99 6.57 -12.75 -15.46
C SER A 99 5.65 -11.54 -15.20
N ASN A 100 5.96 -10.69 -14.21
CA ASN A 100 5.35 -9.38 -14.06
C ASN A 100 6.41 -8.27 -14.16
N VAL A 101 7.29 -8.15 -13.15
CA VAL A 101 8.42 -7.21 -13.12
C VAL A 101 9.65 -7.91 -13.72
N VAL A 102 10.32 -7.29 -14.69
CA VAL A 102 11.55 -7.85 -15.28
C VAL A 102 12.64 -7.84 -14.22
N VAL A 103 13.39 -8.95 -14.15
CA VAL A 103 14.58 -9.05 -13.30
C VAL A 103 15.74 -9.61 -14.12
N GLY A 104 16.95 -9.23 -13.75
CA GLY A 104 18.18 -9.58 -14.44
C GLY A 104 19.35 -9.83 -13.49
N GLN A 105 20.54 -9.93 -14.09
CA GLN A 105 21.78 -10.30 -13.44
C GLN A 105 22.56 -9.06 -12.97
N GLY A 106 23.86 -8.97 -13.26
CA GLY A 106 24.73 -7.92 -12.72
C GLY A 106 24.44 -6.53 -13.28
N GLY A 107 24.12 -6.43 -14.57
CA GLY A 107 23.83 -5.19 -15.28
C GLY A 107 22.39 -4.68 -15.17
N GLY A 108 21.66 -5.06 -14.12
CA GLY A 108 20.29 -4.57 -13.87
C GLY A 108 19.20 -5.34 -14.61
N GLN A 109 18.04 -4.70 -14.81
CA GLN A 109 16.85 -5.33 -15.42
C GLN A 109 17.07 -5.75 -16.88
N SER A 110 18.04 -5.17 -17.59
CA SER A 110 18.34 -5.47 -19.00
C SER A 110 19.49 -6.49 -19.18
N ASP A 111 20.13 -6.94 -18.10
CA ASP A 111 21.07 -8.07 -18.10
C ASP A 111 20.27 -9.37 -17.91
N PHE A 112 19.55 -9.77 -18.96
CA PHE A 112 18.49 -10.77 -18.88
C PHE A 112 18.95 -12.15 -18.36
N LEU A 113 18.01 -12.92 -17.80
CA LEU A 113 18.26 -14.28 -17.32
C LEU A 113 18.38 -15.28 -18.47
N SER A 114 18.90 -16.48 -18.17
CA SER A 114 18.79 -17.59 -19.11
C SER A 114 17.34 -18.04 -19.28
N THR A 115 17.04 -18.72 -20.40
CA THR A 115 15.75 -19.35 -20.67
C THR A 115 15.28 -20.25 -19.51
N ALA A 116 16.19 -20.97 -18.85
CA ALA A 116 15.87 -21.80 -17.69
C ALA A 116 15.52 -20.97 -16.43
N GLY A 117 16.12 -19.78 -16.27
CA GLY A 117 15.79 -18.83 -15.20
C GLY A 117 14.41 -18.22 -15.38
N TYR A 118 14.04 -17.84 -16.61
CA TYR A 118 12.69 -17.36 -16.92
C TYR A 118 11.64 -18.48 -16.88
N ASN A 119 11.98 -19.71 -17.27
CA ASN A 119 11.09 -20.86 -17.15
C ASN A 119 10.73 -21.19 -15.69
N LYS A 120 11.71 -21.11 -14.78
CA LYS A 120 11.49 -21.17 -13.33
C LYS A 120 10.53 -20.08 -12.83
N MET A 121 10.55 -18.90 -13.46
CA MET A 121 9.63 -17.76 -13.24
C MET A 121 8.34 -17.84 -14.07
N GLY A 122 8.04 -18.98 -14.69
CA GLY A 122 6.78 -19.21 -15.40
C GLY A 122 6.66 -18.55 -16.77
N LEU A 123 7.77 -18.11 -17.40
CA LEU A 123 7.80 -17.70 -18.81
C LEU A 123 8.44 -18.80 -19.67
N PRO A 124 7.76 -19.37 -20.68
CA PRO A 124 8.39 -20.28 -21.63
C PRO A 124 9.36 -19.55 -22.55
N GLY A 125 10.25 -20.31 -23.20
CA GLY A 125 11.43 -19.77 -23.90
C GLY A 125 11.17 -18.99 -25.19
N ASP A 126 9.91 -18.89 -25.62
CA ASP A 126 9.40 -18.16 -26.77
C ASP A 126 8.80 -16.78 -26.41
N ILE A 127 8.53 -16.52 -25.12
CA ILE A 127 8.12 -15.21 -24.58
C ILE A 127 9.00 -14.81 -23.38
N ILE A 128 10.30 -14.65 -23.61
CA ILE A 128 11.25 -14.12 -22.61
C ILE A 128 11.75 -12.72 -23.01
N PRO A 129 12.03 -11.84 -22.04
CA PRO A 129 12.69 -10.56 -22.27
C PRO A 129 13.94 -10.66 -23.14
N GLY A 130 14.07 -9.75 -24.11
CA GLY A 130 15.19 -9.69 -25.06
C GLY A 130 14.99 -10.47 -26.36
N LEU A 131 13.87 -11.20 -26.53
CA LEU A 131 13.50 -11.79 -27.82
C LEU A 131 12.60 -10.84 -28.64
N PRO A 132 12.77 -10.75 -29.98
CA PRO A 132 11.87 -9.94 -30.82
C PRO A 132 10.42 -10.44 -30.77
N ASP A 133 9.49 -9.56 -30.38
CA ASP A 133 8.09 -9.93 -30.11
C ASP A 133 7.12 -9.64 -31.28
N ALA A 134 7.59 -9.03 -32.38
CA ALA A 134 6.77 -8.45 -33.44
C ALA A 134 5.73 -9.40 -34.10
N ALA A 135 5.92 -10.73 -33.99
CA ALA A 135 4.95 -11.73 -34.46
C ALA A 135 3.75 -11.93 -33.52
N VAL A 136 3.86 -11.51 -32.25
CA VAL A 136 2.87 -11.73 -31.17
C VAL A 136 2.53 -10.46 -30.38
N ALA A 137 3.22 -9.34 -30.60
CA ALA A 137 3.00 -8.05 -29.92
C ALA A 137 1.52 -7.59 -29.90
N SER A 138 0.75 -7.87 -30.96
CA SER A 138 -0.69 -7.57 -31.04
C SER A 138 -1.60 -8.45 -30.17
N THR A 139 -1.04 -9.46 -29.50
CA THR A 139 -1.75 -10.34 -28.56
C THR A 139 -1.30 -10.17 -27.11
N MET A 140 -0.22 -9.40 -26.86
CA MET A 140 0.27 -9.04 -25.53
C MET A 140 -0.75 -8.18 -24.77
N LEU A 141 -0.73 -8.21 -23.44
CA LEU A 141 -1.65 -7.38 -22.63
C LEU A 141 -1.37 -5.88 -22.70
N SER A 142 -0.09 -5.49 -22.72
CA SER A 142 0.34 -4.09 -22.80
C SER A 142 1.20 -3.88 -24.05
N ALA A 143 1.38 -2.62 -24.45
CA ALA A 143 2.38 -2.27 -25.46
C ALA A 143 3.78 -2.76 -25.03
N SER A 144 4.64 -3.09 -25.99
CA SER A 144 6.01 -3.53 -25.73
C SER A 144 7.02 -2.62 -26.42
N ASP A 145 8.22 -2.59 -25.85
CA ASP A 145 9.41 -1.91 -26.37
C ASP A 145 10.05 -2.68 -27.56
N GLY A 146 9.43 -3.81 -27.97
CA GLY A 146 9.83 -4.67 -29.10
C GLY A 146 10.57 -5.96 -28.71
N ASP A 147 10.75 -6.19 -27.41
CA ASP A 147 11.61 -7.23 -26.83
C ASP A 147 10.94 -8.03 -25.69
N PHE A 148 9.61 -8.08 -25.67
CA PHE A 148 8.77 -8.54 -24.54
C PHE A 148 8.89 -7.73 -23.24
N THR A 149 9.61 -6.59 -23.22
CA THR A 149 9.57 -5.65 -22.08
C THR A 149 8.67 -4.44 -22.35
N ASN A 150 8.30 -3.75 -21.29
CA ASN A 150 7.63 -2.45 -21.29
C ASN A 150 8.31 -1.56 -20.24
N SER A 151 8.69 -0.34 -20.62
CA SER A 151 9.32 0.66 -19.75
C SER A 151 8.46 1.90 -19.50
N GLN A 152 7.14 1.82 -19.75
CA GLN A 152 6.20 2.95 -19.65
C GLN A 152 6.09 3.56 -18.24
N LEU A 153 6.43 2.78 -17.21
CA LEU A 153 6.46 3.17 -15.78
C LEU A 153 7.90 3.27 -15.24
N GLY A 154 8.89 3.43 -16.11
CA GLY A 154 10.33 3.43 -15.77
C GLY A 154 10.84 2.04 -15.39
N LEU A 155 10.38 1.51 -14.26
CA LEU A 155 10.58 0.11 -13.85
C LEU A 155 10.12 -0.82 -14.99
N LYS A 156 11.02 -1.69 -15.49
CA LYS A 156 10.68 -2.60 -16.57
C LYS A 156 9.74 -3.71 -16.10
N PHE A 157 8.64 -3.88 -16.82
CA PHE A 157 7.71 -4.99 -16.70
C PHE A 157 7.76 -5.87 -17.97
N HIS A 158 7.31 -7.11 -17.88
CA HIS A 158 7.02 -7.92 -19.05
C HIS A 158 5.83 -7.29 -19.79
N SER A 159 5.84 -7.19 -21.12
CA SER A 159 4.71 -6.57 -21.86
C SER A 159 3.40 -7.35 -21.67
N ASP A 160 3.51 -8.66 -21.46
CA ASP A 160 2.39 -9.53 -21.08
C ASP A 160 2.07 -9.58 -19.58
N SER A 161 2.64 -8.70 -18.75
CA SER A 161 2.41 -8.65 -17.31
C SER A 161 0.95 -8.32 -16.99
N ALA A 162 0.28 -9.22 -16.28
CA ALA A 162 -1.10 -8.99 -15.82
C ALA A 162 -1.16 -7.87 -14.77
N LEU A 163 -0.12 -7.78 -13.94
CA LEU A 163 0.05 -6.71 -12.96
C LEU A 163 0.21 -5.34 -13.63
N LEU A 164 1.06 -5.24 -14.67
CA LEU A 164 1.22 -4.03 -15.49
C LEU A 164 -0.11 -3.65 -16.17
N PHE A 165 -0.76 -4.62 -16.81
CA PHE A 165 -2.02 -4.38 -17.51
C PHE A 165 -3.08 -3.77 -16.60
N GLY A 166 -3.22 -4.30 -15.37
CA GLY A 166 -4.10 -3.70 -14.37
C GLY A 166 -3.68 -2.30 -13.94
N ILE A 167 -2.38 -2.02 -13.80
CA ILE A 167 -1.88 -0.68 -13.48
C ILE A 167 -2.27 0.29 -14.61
N LEU A 168 -1.97 -0.04 -15.86
CA LEU A 168 -2.23 0.84 -17.02
C LEU A 168 -3.72 0.97 -17.36
N GLU A 169 -4.55 -0.01 -17.02
CA GLU A 169 -6.02 0.06 -17.15
C GLU A 169 -6.65 1.10 -16.21
N LYS A 170 -5.98 1.45 -15.09
CA LYS A 170 -6.46 2.46 -14.13
C LYS A 170 -5.62 3.74 -14.08
N PHE A 171 -4.33 3.67 -14.35
CA PHE A 171 -3.41 4.81 -14.44
C PHE A 171 -3.40 5.41 -15.86
N VAL A 172 -4.59 5.81 -16.31
CA VAL A 172 -4.84 6.23 -17.70
C VAL A 172 -4.06 7.50 -18.07
N SER A 173 -3.73 8.36 -17.11
CA SER A 173 -2.91 9.56 -17.32
C SER A 173 -1.47 9.25 -17.76
N ALA A 174 -0.97 8.03 -17.53
CA ALA A 174 0.36 7.57 -17.95
C ALA A 174 0.37 6.82 -19.30
N ALA A 175 -0.74 6.81 -20.05
CA ALA A 175 -0.72 6.41 -21.45
C ALA A 175 0.31 7.24 -22.26
N PRO A 176 0.90 6.71 -23.37
CA PRO A 176 1.88 7.46 -24.16
C PRO A 176 1.33 8.81 -24.64
N GLY A 177 1.99 9.91 -24.24
CA GLY A 177 1.54 11.28 -24.51
C GLY A 177 0.55 11.87 -23.49
N GLY A 178 0.15 11.11 -22.47
CA GLY A 178 -0.69 11.56 -21.35
C GLY A 178 0.07 12.40 -20.31
N ALA A 179 -0.67 13.06 -19.42
CA ALA A 179 -0.14 14.04 -18.45
C ALA A 179 0.82 13.46 -17.39
N SER A 180 0.84 12.12 -17.23
CA SER A 180 1.72 11.38 -16.32
C SER A 180 2.76 10.50 -17.05
N ALA A 181 2.84 10.57 -18.38
CA ALA A 181 3.84 9.83 -19.15
C ALA A 181 5.26 10.24 -18.72
N GLY A 182 6.10 9.27 -18.34
CA GLY A 182 7.46 9.51 -17.84
C GLY A 182 7.55 10.13 -16.44
N LYS A 183 6.43 10.27 -15.71
CA LYS A 183 6.37 10.75 -14.31
C LYS A 183 6.42 9.65 -13.25
N VAL A 184 6.58 8.39 -13.67
CA VAL A 184 6.81 7.24 -12.79
C VAL A 184 8.12 6.57 -13.12
N ASP A 185 8.84 6.19 -12.06
CA ASP A 185 9.95 5.24 -12.11
C ASP A 185 9.87 4.33 -10.87
N GLY A 186 10.71 3.32 -10.77
CA GLY A 186 10.69 2.39 -9.64
C GLY A 186 11.88 1.44 -9.61
N ALA A 187 11.98 0.66 -8.54
CA ALA A 187 13.02 -0.34 -8.41
C ALA A 187 12.52 -1.66 -7.81
N VAL A 188 13.02 -2.77 -8.35
CA VAL A 188 12.86 -4.11 -7.79
C VAL A 188 14.03 -4.42 -6.85
N ILE A 189 13.73 -5.09 -5.74
CA ILE A 189 14.68 -5.48 -4.69
C ILE A 189 14.70 -7.02 -4.64
N PRO A 190 15.65 -7.68 -5.34
CA PRO A 190 15.84 -9.14 -5.27
C PRO A 190 16.24 -9.56 -3.85
N ALA A 191 15.34 -10.24 -3.14
CA ALA A 191 15.54 -10.56 -1.73
C ALA A 191 14.72 -11.77 -1.30
N ARG A 192 15.35 -12.67 -0.55
CA ARG A 192 14.71 -13.90 -0.07
C ARG A 192 13.80 -13.62 1.13
N SER A 193 12.50 -13.79 0.94
CA SER A 193 11.52 -13.95 2.03
C SER A 193 11.45 -15.42 2.47
N GLY A 194 10.94 -15.67 3.68
CA GLY A 194 10.48 -17.00 4.04
C GLY A 194 9.20 -17.33 3.27
N ASN A 195 9.04 -18.57 2.81
CA ASN A 195 7.77 -19.01 2.25
C ASN A 195 6.80 -19.31 3.40
N ASP A 196 5.53 -18.93 3.26
CA ASP A 196 4.42 -19.23 4.19
C ASP A 196 4.50 -18.62 5.62
N THR A 197 5.62 -18.01 6.01
CA THR A 197 5.89 -17.56 7.40
C THR A 197 5.40 -16.15 7.72
N SER A 198 4.45 -16.01 8.67
CA SER A 198 3.98 -14.71 9.22
C SER A 198 5.09 -13.76 9.64
N ASN A 199 6.21 -14.37 10.03
CA ASN A 199 7.36 -13.76 10.65
C ASN A 199 8.26 -13.07 9.62
N ASN A 200 7.86 -13.03 8.34
CA ASN A 200 8.40 -12.09 7.36
C ASN A 200 8.09 -10.66 7.80
N THR A 201 9.11 -9.93 8.23
CA THR A 201 9.03 -8.56 8.75
C THR A 201 8.96 -7.50 7.65
N HIS A 202 8.19 -7.75 6.59
CA HIS A 202 8.15 -6.90 5.38
C HIS A 202 7.47 -5.54 5.58
N ASN A 203 6.60 -5.38 6.58
CA ASN A 203 5.77 -4.18 6.67
C ASN A 203 6.58 -2.97 7.19
N PRO A 204 6.73 -1.89 6.39
CA PRO A 204 7.64 -0.80 6.72
C PRO A 204 6.96 0.36 7.48
N LEU A 205 5.64 0.30 7.75
CA LEU A 205 4.85 1.48 8.14
C LEU A 205 5.41 2.24 9.35
N TYR A 206 5.85 1.54 10.40
CA TYR A 206 6.46 2.20 11.57
C TYR A 206 7.77 2.93 11.23
N GLY A 207 8.57 2.38 10.31
CA GLY A 207 9.77 3.03 9.80
C GLY A 207 9.44 4.27 8.96
N ILE A 208 8.42 4.19 8.11
CA ILE A 208 7.93 5.32 7.30
C ILE A 208 7.43 6.46 8.23
N ALA A 209 6.67 6.14 9.28
CA ALA A 209 6.29 7.11 10.30
C ALA A 209 7.49 7.65 11.10
N GLN A 210 8.54 6.85 11.30
CA GLN A 210 9.78 7.27 11.97
C GLN A 210 10.63 8.21 11.10
N ALA A 211 10.55 8.09 9.77
CA ALA A 211 11.06 9.06 8.78
C ALA A 211 10.17 10.31 8.63
N GLY A 212 9.18 10.52 9.53
CA GLY A 212 8.37 11.73 9.60
C GLY A 212 7.06 11.70 8.83
N ALA A 213 6.65 10.56 8.24
CA ALA A 213 5.35 10.45 7.60
C ALA A 213 4.22 10.47 8.65
N VAL A 214 3.53 11.62 8.76
CA VAL A 214 2.40 11.84 9.66
C VAL A 214 1.29 12.53 8.85
N GLY A 215 0.04 12.09 9.01
CA GLY A 215 -1.12 12.70 8.36
C GLY A 215 -1.96 13.53 9.32
N LYS A 216 -2.84 14.36 8.77
CA LYS A 216 -3.72 15.33 9.45
C LYS A 216 -4.56 14.78 10.58
N VAL A 217 -4.93 13.50 10.54
CA VAL A 217 -5.86 12.83 11.47
C VAL A 217 -5.16 11.67 12.19
N VAL A 218 -4.42 10.86 11.45
CA VAL A 218 -3.75 9.66 11.97
C VAL A 218 -2.34 9.50 11.39
N THR A 219 -1.42 8.95 12.18
CA THR A 219 -0.06 8.67 11.69
C THR A 219 -0.07 7.54 10.66
N LEU A 220 -0.72 6.42 10.98
CA LEU A 220 -0.72 5.18 10.19
C LEU A 220 -2.11 4.56 10.09
N ILE A 221 -2.43 3.97 8.94
CA ILE A 221 -3.63 3.13 8.73
C ILE A 221 -3.27 1.78 8.09
N GLY A 222 -4.16 0.81 8.22
CA GLY A 222 -4.02 -0.47 7.54
C GLY A 222 -5.33 -1.23 7.39
N SER A 223 -5.47 -2.03 6.34
CA SER A 223 -6.69 -2.79 6.05
C SER A 223 -6.86 -4.04 6.92
N ARG A 224 -6.18 -4.14 8.06
CA ARG A 224 -6.20 -5.27 8.98
C ARG A 224 -6.06 -4.77 10.41
N ASN A 225 -6.88 -5.28 11.33
CA ASN A 225 -6.63 -5.11 12.76
C ASN A 225 -5.52 -6.09 13.19
N THR A 226 -4.27 -5.66 13.00
CA THR A 226 -3.03 -6.33 13.40
C THR A 226 -2.06 -5.28 13.96
N GLU A 227 -0.90 -5.71 14.47
CA GLU A 227 0.14 -4.80 14.96
C GLU A 227 0.79 -3.98 13.83
N SER A 228 0.90 -4.55 12.62
CA SER A 228 1.48 -3.90 11.44
C SER A 228 0.44 -3.21 10.53
N GLY A 229 -0.85 -3.33 10.83
CA GLY A 229 -1.93 -2.95 9.91
C GLY A 229 -2.08 -3.86 8.68
N GLY A 230 -1.19 -4.86 8.52
CA GLY A 230 -1.12 -5.75 7.37
C GLY A 230 -1.36 -7.24 7.68
N ASN A 231 -1.02 -8.13 6.73
CA ASN A 231 -0.83 -9.56 6.95
C ASN A 231 0.56 -9.87 7.53
N SER A 232 1.57 -9.25 6.95
CA SER A 232 2.99 -9.47 7.24
C SER A 232 3.42 -8.64 8.45
N MET A 233 4.36 -9.14 9.24
CA MET A 233 4.85 -8.42 10.43
C MET A 233 5.67 -7.18 10.06
N ALA A 234 5.79 -6.24 11.01
CA ALA A 234 6.77 -5.16 10.93
C ALA A 234 8.09 -5.60 11.62
N PRO A 235 9.25 -5.01 11.28
CA PRO A 235 10.50 -5.26 12.00
C PRO A 235 10.37 -4.91 13.49
N PRO A 236 10.64 -5.85 14.43
CA PRO A 236 10.40 -5.63 15.87
C PRO A 236 11.13 -4.42 16.47
N ASN A 237 12.27 -4.02 15.89
CA ASN A 237 13.05 -2.86 16.29
C ASN A 237 12.47 -1.51 15.82
N LEU A 238 11.42 -1.52 14.99
CA LEU A 238 10.72 -0.32 14.51
C LEU A 238 9.35 -0.12 15.17
N ILE A 239 8.77 -1.17 15.77
CA ILE A 239 7.41 -1.13 16.32
C ILE A 239 7.31 -0.09 17.45
N LYS A 240 6.33 0.81 17.34
CA LYS A 240 6.04 1.86 18.32
C LYS A 240 4.55 1.81 18.67
N PRO A 241 4.15 1.19 19.81
CA PRO A 241 2.74 0.97 20.15
C PRO A 241 1.86 2.22 20.12
N GLU A 242 2.45 3.39 20.39
CA GLU A 242 1.82 4.72 20.38
C GLU A 242 1.37 5.15 18.98
N ARG A 243 1.91 4.52 17.93
CA ARG A 243 1.64 4.81 16.50
C ARG A 243 0.98 3.63 15.79
N ARG A 244 0.36 2.70 16.52
CA ARG A 244 -0.25 1.49 15.94
C ARG A 244 -1.24 1.84 14.82
N PRO A 245 -1.16 1.23 13.62
CA PRO A 245 -2.04 1.57 12.51
C PRO A 245 -3.52 1.36 12.82
N THR A 246 -4.34 2.38 12.53
CA THR A 246 -5.80 2.29 12.69
C THR A 246 -6.42 1.51 11.54
N LYS A 247 -7.43 0.68 11.83
CA LYS A 247 -8.04 -0.23 10.84
C LYS A 247 -8.95 0.55 9.88
N VAL A 248 -8.71 0.45 8.58
CA VAL A 248 -9.53 1.03 7.49
C VAL A 248 -9.61 0.04 6.33
N ASP A 249 -10.78 -0.54 6.04
CA ASP A 249 -10.96 -1.42 4.86
C ASP A 249 -12.22 -1.14 4.00
N ARG A 250 -12.93 -0.04 4.25
CA ARG A 250 -14.18 0.33 3.57
C ARG A 250 -14.53 1.81 3.84
N PRO A 251 -15.39 2.44 3.02
CA PRO A 251 -15.71 3.87 3.13
C PRO A 251 -16.25 4.29 4.50
N SER A 252 -17.10 3.45 5.12
CA SER A 252 -17.64 3.69 6.46
C SER A 252 -16.61 3.69 7.60
N ASP A 253 -15.38 3.20 7.37
CA ASP A 253 -14.28 3.35 8.33
C ASP A 253 -13.54 4.69 8.14
N VAL A 254 -13.68 5.35 6.99
CA VAL A 254 -13.08 6.66 6.67
C VAL A 254 -13.97 7.79 7.20
N THR A 255 -15.26 7.75 6.91
CA THR A 255 -16.23 8.70 7.51
C THR A 255 -16.18 8.60 9.02
N GLY A 256 -16.25 7.38 9.57
CA GLY A 256 -16.10 7.09 11.00
C GLY A 256 -14.73 7.41 11.66
N MET A 257 -13.80 8.05 10.94
CA MET A 257 -12.55 8.61 11.52
C MET A 257 -12.61 10.13 11.76
N VAL A 258 -13.45 10.85 11.02
CA VAL A 258 -13.65 12.30 11.16
C VAL A 258 -15.02 12.64 11.75
N ASP A 259 -15.98 11.72 11.62
CA ASP A 259 -17.29 11.76 12.24
C ASP A 259 -17.16 11.75 13.76
N VAL A 260 -17.58 12.84 14.40
CA VAL A 260 -17.69 12.91 15.86
C VAL A 260 -19.05 12.37 16.37
N GLY A 261 -20.01 12.05 15.49
CA GLY A 261 -21.25 11.29 15.73
C GLY A 261 -22.53 11.85 15.05
N ASP A 262 -23.61 12.15 15.79
CA ASP A 262 -24.83 12.79 15.23
C ASP A 262 -25.38 13.96 16.08
N LEU A 263 -24.84 15.16 15.88
CA LEU A 263 -25.34 16.45 16.44
C LEU A 263 -26.28 17.16 15.44
N THR A 264 -26.14 16.87 14.15
CA THR A 264 -26.85 17.51 13.03
C THR A 264 -28.29 17.02 12.86
N SER A 265 -28.71 15.96 13.57
CA SER A 265 -30.13 15.65 13.80
C SER A 265 -30.83 16.60 14.80
N ILE A 266 -30.09 17.49 15.47
CA ILE A 266 -30.60 18.43 16.48
C ILE A 266 -30.26 19.90 16.15
N LEU A 267 -29.05 20.18 15.66
CA LEU A 267 -28.56 21.53 15.32
C LEU A 267 -28.27 21.71 13.83
N THR A 268 -28.17 22.96 13.38
CA THR A 268 -27.68 23.29 12.03
C THR A 268 -26.16 23.07 11.94
N ALA A 269 -25.61 22.95 10.72
CA ALA A 269 -24.16 22.83 10.53
C ALA A 269 -23.39 24.05 11.09
N GLU A 270 -23.98 25.25 10.97
CA GLU A 270 -23.45 26.52 11.48
C GLU A 270 -23.28 26.54 13.01
N ASP A 271 -24.11 25.79 13.74
CA ASP A 271 -24.05 25.69 15.21
C ASP A 271 -23.05 24.63 15.73
N VAL A 272 -22.60 23.68 14.88
CA VAL A 272 -21.77 22.52 15.32
C VAL A 272 -20.42 22.96 15.89
N THR A 273 -19.63 23.71 15.12
CA THR A 273 -18.31 24.17 15.57
C THR A 273 -18.43 25.06 16.83
N PRO A 274 -19.29 26.10 16.88
CA PRO A 274 -19.50 26.89 18.10
C PRO A 274 -19.91 26.08 19.34
N VAL A 275 -20.71 25.02 19.18
CA VAL A 275 -21.10 24.14 20.30
C VAL A 275 -19.94 23.25 20.75
N MET A 276 -19.14 22.69 19.83
CA MET A 276 -17.94 21.92 20.16
C MET A 276 -16.88 22.80 20.84
N GLU A 277 -16.66 24.02 20.36
CA GLU A 277 -15.85 25.02 21.04
C GLU A 277 -16.38 25.33 22.45
N ALA A 278 -17.68 25.57 22.60
CA ALA A 278 -18.31 25.86 23.88
C ALA A 278 -18.16 24.68 24.87
N MET A 279 -18.29 23.44 24.39
CA MET A 279 -18.03 22.23 25.16
C MET A 279 -16.56 22.15 25.60
N ALA A 280 -15.59 22.42 24.72
CA ALA A 280 -14.18 22.49 25.08
C ALA A 280 -13.90 23.58 26.15
N ARG A 281 -14.43 24.79 25.96
CA ARG A 281 -14.33 25.90 26.94
C ARG A 281 -14.98 25.56 28.29
N ILE A 282 -16.11 24.85 28.30
CA ILE A 282 -16.79 24.41 29.53
C ILE A 282 -15.99 23.29 30.22
N SER A 283 -15.56 22.26 29.49
CA SER A 283 -14.75 21.17 30.01
C SER A 283 -13.44 21.67 30.62
N HIS A 284 -12.73 22.58 29.94
CA HIS A 284 -11.51 23.20 30.49
C HIS A 284 -11.79 23.98 31.79
N LYS A 285 -12.83 24.83 31.82
CA LYS A 285 -13.25 25.56 33.03
C LYS A 285 -13.69 24.65 34.18
N LYS A 286 -14.30 23.49 33.89
CA LYS A 286 -14.72 22.50 34.90
C LYS A 286 -13.54 21.69 35.43
N MET A 287 -12.62 21.28 34.57
CA MET A 287 -11.44 20.48 34.95
C MET A 287 -10.40 21.31 35.72
N LYS A 288 -10.34 22.65 35.52
CA LYS A 288 -9.59 23.58 36.37
C LYS A 288 -10.19 23.83 37.77
N LEU A 289 -11.26 23.12 38.16
CA LEU A 289 -11.77 23.12 39.53
C LEU A 289 -11.02 22.11 40.42
N SER A 290 -10.79 22.49 41.67
CA SER A 290 -10.15 21.64 42.68
C SER A 290 -11.06 20.47 43.09
N GLY A 291 -10.56 19.24 42.98
CA GLY A 291 -11.23 18.03 43.49
C GLY A 291 -12.24 17.37 42.55
N VAL A 292 -11.87 17.12 41.29
CA VAL A 292 -12.73 16.39 40.33
C VAL A 292 -12.88 14.91 40.71
N ALA A 293 -11.85 14.29 41.32
CA ALA A 293 -11.92 12.94 41.85
C ALA A 293 -11.39 12.87 43.30
N PRO A 294 -12.20 12.49 44.32
CA PRO A 294 -11.78 12.50 45.72
C PRO A 294 -10.84 11.35 46.13
N ASN A 295 -10.47 10.46 45.20
CA ASN A 295 -9.66 9.25 45.46
C ASN A 295 -8.54 9.03 44.42
N VAL A 296 -8.19 10.05 43.62
CA VAL A 296 -7.10 9.98 42.62
C VAL A 296 -5.92 10.82 43.12
N SER A 297 -4.69 10.35 42.89
CA SER A 297 -3.49 11.12 43.25
C SER A 297 -3.36 12.38 42.38
N ILE A 298 -2.87 13.48 42.95
CA ILE A 298 -2.88 14.81 42.29
C ILE A 298 -2.27 14.75 40.88
N THR A 299 -1.12 14.08 40.74
CA THR A 299 -0.41 13.92 39.46
C THR A 299 -1.12 13.01 38.45
N GLN A 300 -2.08 12.20 38.87
CA GLN A 300 -2.95 11.43 37.97
C GLN A 300 -4.23 12.20 37.62
N ASP A 301 -4.79 12.98 38.56
CA ASP A 301 -5.92 13.88 38.31
C ASP A 301 -5.55 14.93 37.25
N GLU A 302 -4.36 15.52 37.35
CA GLU A 302 -3.79 16.45 36.37
C GLU A 302 -3.66 15.81 34.97
N VAL A 303 -2.96 14.69 34.83
CA VAL A 303 -2.78 14.01 33.53
C VAL A 303 -4.12 13.57 32.92
N ILE A 304 -5.10 13.13 33.72
CA ILE A 304 -6.44 12.79 33.23
C ILE A 304 -7.20 14.04 32.77
N LYS A 305 -7.04 15.18 33.46
CA LYS A 305 -7.63 16.47 33.05
C LYS A 305 -7.06 16.95 31.73
N ASP A 306 -5.73 16.93 31.56
CA ASP A 306 -5.07 17.39 30.34
C ASP A 306 -5.47 16.51 29.14
N LEU A 307 -5.54 15.18 29.33
CA LEU A 307 -6.02 14.24 28.30
C LEU A 307 -7.48 14.51 27.89
N VAL A 308 -8.38 14.75 28.84
CA VAL A 308 -9.80 15.03 28.56
C VAL A 308 -9.97 16.41 27.89
N GLN A 309 -9.27 17.43 28.38
CA GLN A 309 -9.30 18.77 27.77
C GLN A 309 -8.74 18.75 26.33
N CYS A 310 -7.59 18.11 26.11
CA CYS A 310 -6.99 17.94 24.79
C CYS A 310 -7.87 17.10 23.86
N GLY A 311 -8.63 16.13 24.39
CA GLY A 311 -9.63 15.38 23.64
C GLY A 311 -10.76 16.26 23.07
N TYR A 312 -11.38 17.10 23.91
CA TYR A 312 -12.42 18.03 23.43
C TYR A 312 -11.88 19.07 22.45
N LEU A 313 -10.67 19.59 22.68
CA LEU A 313 -10.02 20.54 21.77
C LEU A 313 -9.75 19.92 20.40
N LYS A 314 -9.23 18.69 20.34
CA LYS A 314 -9.02 17.97 19.08
C LYS A 314 -10.32 17.58 18.38
N ALA A 315 -11.39 17.33 19.12
CA ALA A 315 -12.70 17.05 18.52
C ALA A 315 -13.33 18.30 17.87
N ALA A 316 -13.13 19.50 18.44
CA ALA A 316 -13.56 20.76 17.82
C ALA A 316 -12.74 21.08 16.56
N ASP A 317 -11.42 20.93 16.62
CA ASP A 317 -10.49 21.07 15.50
C ASP A 317 -10.80 20.12 14.34
N LEU A 318 -11.09 18.84 14.64
CA LEU A 318 -11.47 17.85 13.64
C LEU A 318 -12.83 18.16 13.00
N ALA A 319 -13.78 18.72 13.77
CA ALA A 319 -15.09 19.11 13.26
C ALA A 319 -15.00 20.28 12.29
N ASP A 320 -14.22 21.33 12.59
CA ASP A 320 -13.99 22.47 11.70
C ASP A 320 -13.23 22.05 10.42
N ARG A 321 -12.07 21.39 10.59
CA ARG A 321 -11.17 21.03 9.47
C ARG A 321 -11.75 20.07 8.44
N PHE A 322 -12.90 19.45 8.72
CA PHE A 322 -13.62 18.56 7.81
C PHE A 322 -15.04 19.06 7.46
N ALA A 323 -15.43 20.27 7.87
CA ALA A 323 -16.78 20.79 7.67
C ALA A 323 -17.10 21.11 6.19
N GLY A 324 -17.61 20.11 5.47
CA GLY A 324 -17.88 20.20 4.02
C GLY A 324 -16.79 19.61 3.14
N GLU A 325 -15.72 19.06 3.72
CA GLU A 325 -14.74 18.25 2.99
C GLU A 325 -15.29 16.85 2.74
N GLU A 326 -15.41 16.45 1.47
CA GLU A 326 -15.93 15.12 1.14
C GLU A 326 -14.86 14.05 1.41
N VAL A 327 -15.01 13.35 2.53
CA VAL A 327 -14.13 12.28 2.99
C VAL A 327 -14.54 10.90 2.49
N ASP A 328 -15.81 10.68 2.09
CA ASP A 328 -16.25 9.35 1.68
C ASP A 328 -15.72 9.02 0.26
N PRO A 329 -14.87 8.00 0.10
CA PRO A 329 -14.31 7.63 -1.19
C PRO A 329 -15.33 7.00 -2.16
N ALA A 330 -16.59 6.80 -1.75
CA ALA A 330 -17.70 6.39 -2.62
C ALA A 330 -18.47 7.58 -3.20
N GLU A 331 -18.50 8.72 -2.51
CA GLU A 331 -19.14 9.96 -2.97
C GLU A 331 -18.15 10.87 -3.73
N ASP A 332 -16.84 10.68 -3.54
CA ASP A 332 -15.79 11.37 -4.31
C ASP A 332 -15.82 10.99 -5.79
N THR A 333 -16.41 11.86 -6.61
CA THR A 333 -16.60 11.66 -8.06
C THR A 333 -15.33 11.46 -8.87
N ARG A 334 -14.14 11.77 -8.32
CA ARG A 334 -12.84 11.47 -8.93
C ARG A 334 -12.46 9.99 -8.75
N ILE A 335 -12.96 9.36 -7.70
CA ILE A 335 -12.71 7.96 -7.36
C ILE A 335 -13.79 7.05 -7.92
N VAL A 336 -15.07 7.42 -7.78
CA VAL A 336 -16.22 6.60 -8.19
C VAL A 336 -17.17 7.39 -9.08
N GLY A 337 -17.53 6.83 -10.24
CA GLY A 337 -18.60 7.38 -11.10
C GLY A 337 -18.31 7.27 -12.59
N PRO A 338 -19.05 8.01 -13.44
CA PRO A 338 -18.87 7.99 -14.90
C PRO A 338 -17.52 8.53 -15.39
N ALA A 339 -16.86 9.38 -14.59
CA ALA A 339 -15.54 9.95 -14.85
C ALA A 339 -14.53 9.61 -13.72
N GLY A 340 -14.91 8.73 -12.79
CA GLY A 340 -14.06 8.29 -11.69
C GLY A 340 -13.17 7.11 -12.08
N ILE A 341 -12.10 6.90 -11.32
CA ILE A 341 -11.15 5.79 -11.49
C ILE A 341 -11.86 4.43 -11.49
N PHE A 342 -12.87 4.25 -10.64
CA PHE A 342 -13.76 3.09 -10.64
C PHE A 342 -15.15 3.48 -11.17
N SER A 343 -15.68 2.71 -12.11
CA SER A 343 -17.10 2.77 -12.41
C SER A 343 -17.92 2.19 -11.25
N GLN A 344 -19.17 2.64 -11.10
CA GLN A 344 -20.10 2.12 -10.07
C GLN A 344 -20.21 0.58 -10.15
N THR A 345 -20.26 0.04 -11.37
CA THR A 345 -20.33 -1.41 -11.65
C THR A 345 -19.14 -2.18 -11.07
N GLU A 346 -17.94 -1.61 -11.11
CA GLU A 346 -16.74 -2.20 -10.50
C GLU A 346 -16.78 -2.07 -8.97
N PHE A 347 -17.11 -0.87 -8.47
CA PHE A 347 -17.11 -0.52 -7.06
C PHE A 347 -18.17 -1.27 -6.23
N ASP A 348 -19.26 -1.71 -6.86
CA ASP A 348 -20.31 -2.56 -6.27
C ASP A 348 -20.20 -4.03 -6.69
N GLY A 349 -19.32 -4.33 -7.65
CA GLY A 349 -19.21 -5.60 -8.37
C GLY A 349 -18.46 -6.72 -7.64
N THR A 350 -17.94 -7.67 -8.41
CA THR A 350 -17.31 -8.90 -7.89
C THR A 350 -16.10 -8.62 -7.00
N ASP A 351 -15.25 -7.66 -7.37
CA ASP A 351 -14.05 -7.29 -6.60
C ASP A 351 -14.23 -6.08 -5.69
N ARG A 352 -15.47 -5.66 -5.41
CA ARG A 352 -15.82 -4.50 -4.56
C ARG A 352 -15.06 -4.43 -3.24
N ASN A 353 -14.78 -5.57 -2.61
CA ASN A 353 -14.08 -5.64 -1.31
C ASN A 353 -12.63 -5.15 -1.40
N GLU A 354 -12.00 -5.29 -2.58
CA GLU A 354 -10.63 -4.85 -2.81
C GLU A 354 -10.61 -3.41 -3.34
N PHE A 355 -11.54 -3.04 -4.22
CA PHE A 355 -11.65 -1.67 -4.74
C PHE A 355 -12.09 -0.66 -3.68
N ARG A 356 -13.13 -0.96 -2.89
CA ARG A 356 -13.59 -0.11 -1.76
C ARG A 356 -12.51 0.07 -0.69
N LYS A 357 -11.79 -1.01 -0.35
CA LYS A 357 -10.64 -1.00 0.56
C LYS A 357 -9.51 -0.12 0.03
N THR A 358 -9.14 -0.31 -1.24
CA THR A 358 -8.10 0.48 -1.90
C THR A 358 -8.48 1.94 -1.89
N ALA A 359 -9.67 2.30 -2.37
CA ALA A 359 -10.18 3.66 -2.39
C ALA A 359 -10.16 4.34 -0.99
N SER A 360 -10.49 3.59 0.05
CA SER A 360 -10.48 4.07 1.45
C SER A 360 -9.08 4.41 1.96
N VAL A 361 -8.10 3.53 1.74
CA VAL A 361 -6.70 3.78 2.15
C VAL A 361 -6.04 4.82 1.23
N MET A 362 -6.33 4.77 -0.07
CA MET A 362 -5.85 5.67 -1.11
C MET A 362 -6.23 7.13 -0.82
N LYS A 363 -7.53 7.40 -0.63
CA LYS A 363 -8.03 8.75 -0.33
C LYS A 363 -7.42 9.28 0.96
N MET A 364 -7.47 8.50 2.04
CA MET A 364 -6.87 8.89 3.33
C MET A 364 -5.39 9.23 3.24
N VAL A 365 -4.58 8.47 2.49
CA VAL A 365 -3.13 8.72 2.38
C VAL A 365 -2.80 9.88 1.44
N ILE A 366 -3.50 10.00 0.30
CA ILE A 366 -3.19 11.02 -0.72
C ILE A 366 -3.77 12.40 -0.36
N ASP A 367 -4.94 12.46 0.28
CA ASP A 367 -5.49 13.70 0.86
C ASP A 367 -4.70 14.15 2.14
N ARG A 368 -3.70 13.35 2.54
CA ARG A 368 -2.81 13.46 3.71
C ARG A 368 -3.50 13.35 5.06
N ASN A 369 -4.64 12.68 5.14
CA ASN A 369 -5.34 12.40 6.39
C ASN A 369 -4.68 11.27 7.20
N ALA A 370 -4.01 10.34 6.50
CA ALA A 370 -3.08 9.35 7.04
C ALA A 370 -1.66 9.56 6.50
N GLY A 371 -0.63 9.42 7.33
CA GLY A 371 0.77 9.59 6.90
C GLY A 371 1.26 8.45 5.99
N ALA A 372 0.87 7.22 6.32
CA ALA A 372 1.09 6.05 5.46
C ALA A 372 0.04 4.96 5.68
N GLY A 373 -0.20 4.13 4.67
CA GLY A 373 -1.26 3.11 4.66
C GLY A 373 -0.83 1.74 4.15
N SER A 374 -1.38 0.65 4.71
CA SER A 374 -1.22 -0.71 4.18
C SER A 374 -2.53 -1.29 3.64
N ILE A 375 -2.50 -1.76 2.39
CA ILE A 375 -3.59 -2.47 1.72
C ILE A 375 -3.21 -3.94 1.64
N THR A 376 -3.90 -4.80 2.39
CA THR A 376 -3.66 -6.25 2.36
C THR A 376 -4.65 -6.95 1.44
N MET A 377 -4.15 -7.64 0.42
CA MET A 377 -4.95 -8.39 -0.54
C MET A 377 -4.76 -9.90 -0.31
N GLY A 378 -5.84 -10.68 -0.39
CA GLY A 378 -5.82 -12.13 -0.12
C GLY A 378 -5.73 -12.99 -1.38
N GLY A 379 -5.22 -14.22 -1.23
CA GLY A 379 -5.18 -15.24 -2.28
C GLY A 379 -3.94 -15.22 -3.18
N PHE A 380 -2.81 -14.67 -2.72
CA PHE A 380 -1.57 -14.63 -3.52
C PHE A 380 -0.72 -15.90 -3.37
N ASP A 381 -1.24 -16.88 -2.64
CA ASP A 381 -0.88 -18.29 -2.74
C ASP A 381 -1.43 -18.83 -4.08
N TYR A 382 -0.56 -19.36 -4.95
CA TYR A 382 -0.93 -19.74 -6.33
C TYR A 382 -0.89 -21.27 -6.58
N HIS A 383 -0.99 -22.11 -5.54
CA HIS A 383 -1.01 -23.58 -5.69
C HIS A 383 -2.36 -24.15 -6.18
N THR A 384 -3.00 -23.49 -7.16
CA THR A 384 -4.24 -23.92 -7.80
C THR A 384 -4.04 -25.10 -8.76
N GLY A 385 -2.83 -25.22 -9.33
CA GLY A 385 -2.56 -26.09 -10.47
C GLY A 385 -3.07 -25.50 -11.80
N ASP A 386 -3.34 -24.19 -11.83
CA ASP A 386 -3.59 -23.39 -13.01
C ASP A 386 -2.74 -22.10 -12.98
N ARG A 387 -2.69 -21.39 -14.10
CA ARG A 387 -2.07 -20.06 -14.19
C ARG A 387 -3.11 -18.94 -14.07
N ILE A 388 -4.35 -19.25 -14.47
CA ILE A 388 -5.51 -18.35 -14.56
C ILE A 388 -5.77 -17.61 -13.25
N ALA A 389 -5.76 -18.32 -12.11
CA ALA A 389 -6.04 -17.72 -10.82
C ALA A 389 -4.98 -16.67 -10.43
N GLY A 390 -3.71 -16.93 -10.77
CA GLY A 390 -2.61 -15.97 -10.59
C GLY A 390 -2.78 -14.74 -11.47
N GLU A 391 -2.91 -14.91 -12.78
CA GLU A 391 -3.04 -13.80 -13.73
C GLU A 391 -4.21 -12.86 -13.38
N ASN A 392 -5.37 -13.40 -12.98
CA ASN A 392 -6.52 -12.57 -12.61
C ASN A 392 -6.37 -11.88 -11.23
N ARG A 393 -5.55 -12.42 -10.31
CA ARG A 393 -5.24 -11.79 -9.02
C ARG A 393 -4.14 -10.74 -9.14
N ASP A 394 -3.12 -10.99 -9.98
CA ASP A 394 -2.12 -10.02 -10.41
C ASP A 394 -2.80 -8.81 -11.09
N LEU A 395 -3.72 -9.05 -12.04
CA LEU A 395 -4.55 -8.00 -12.67
C LEU A 395 -5.33 -7.16 -11.64
N ARG A 396 -5.97 -7.81 -10.66
CA ARG A 396 -6.71 -7.10 -9.62
C ARG A 396 -5.81 -6.25 -8.73
N ALA A 397 -4.63 -6.76 -8.33
CA ALA A 397 -3.64 -5.96 -7.61
C ALA A 397 -3.16 -4.78 -8.45
N GLY A 398 -2.93 -5.01 -9.74
CA GLY A 398 -2.53 -3.97 -10.69
C GLY A 398 -3.54 -2.83 -10.75
N ARG A 399 -4.83 -3.13 -10.89
CA ARG A 399 -5.92 -2.14 -10.87
C ARG A 399 -5.94 -1.30 -9.59
N CYS A 400 -5.68 -1.91 -8.45
CA CYS A 400 -5.60 -1.19 -7.18
C CYS A 400 -4.37 -0.28 -7.07
N ILE A 401 -3.21 -0.72 -7.58
CA ILE A 401 -1.98 0.08 -7.65
C ILE A 401 -2.16 1.26 -8.63
N GLY A 402 -2.68 0.99 -9.82
CA GLY A 402 -2.95 2.00 -10.85
C GLY A 402 -3.97 3.05 -10.41
N ALA A 403 -5.00 2.64 -9.65
CA ALA A 403 -5.94 3.57 -9.02
C ALA A 403 -5.25 4.55 -8.07
N CYS A 404 -4.30 4.09 -7.26
CA CYS A 404 -3.55 4.96 -6.35
C CYS A 404 -2.65 5.95 -7.12
N LEU A 405 -2.04 5.52 -8.23
CA LEU A 405 -1.24 6.38 -9.10
C LEU A 405 -2.11 7.44 -9.82
N GLU A 406 -3.28 7.06 -10.31
CA GLU A 406 -4.20 7.99 -10.99
C GLU A 406 -4.79 9.01 -10.01
N TYR A 407 -5.19 8.60 -8.80
CA TYR A 407 -5.66 9.55 -7.79
C TYR A 407 -4.55 10.50 -7.34
N ALA A 408 -3.31 10.01 -7.20
CA ALA A 408 -2.15 10.86 -6.93
C ALA A 408 -1.88 11.87 -8.07
N ALA A 409 -2.08 11.48 -9.33
CA ALA A 409 -1.97 12.37 -10.49
C ALA A 409 -3.10 13.41 -10.53
N ILE A 410 -4.35 13.01 -10.31
CA ILE A 410 -5.52 13.90 -10.21
C ILE A 410 -5.33 14.92 -9.08
N MET A 411 -4.78 14.50 -7.95
CA MET A 411 -4.50 15.34 -6.78
C MET A 411 -3.14 16.06 -6.85
N ASN A 412 -2.43 16.00 -7.98
CA ASN A 412 -1.09 16.55 -8.21
C ASN A 412 -0.12 16.34 -7.03
N THR A 413 -0.11 15.12 -6.48
CA THR A 413 0.56 14.78 -5.22
C THR A 413 1.56 13.64 -5.47
N PRO A 414 2.83 13.74 -5.02
CA PRO A 414 3.78 12.64 -5.16
C PRO A 414 3.34 11.43 -4.33
N LEU A 415 3.70 10.23 -4.77
CA LEU A 415 3.33 8.98 -4.10
C LEU A 415 4.45 7.95 -4.21
N MET A 416 4.78 7.27 -3.11
CA MET A 416 5.56 6.03 -3.14
C MET A 416 4.64 4.84 -2.87
N ILE A 417 4.60 3.89 -3.80
CA ILE A 417 3.90 2.61 -3.63
C ILE A 417 4.93 1.50 -3.45
N TYR A 418 4.83 0.74 -2.35
CA TYR A 418 5.66 -0.44 -2.10
C TYR A 418 4.83 -1.73 -2.22
N VAL A 419 5.29 -2.72 -2.97
CA VAL A 419 4.56 -3.96 -3.27
C VAL A 419 5.39 -5.18 -2.88
N PHE A 420 4.85 -6.04 -2.02
CA PHE A 420 5.55 -7.18 -1.44
C PHE A 420 4.61 -8.36 -1.15
N SER A 421 5.18 -9.52 -0.83
CA SER A 421 4.44 -10.77 -0.61
C SER A 421 5.05 -11.66 0.46
N ASP A 422 4.20 -12.49 1.06
CA ASP A 422 4.53 -13.40 2.18
C ASP A 422 5.11 -14.75 1.68
N GLY A 423 6.08 -14.64 0.76
CA GLY A 423 6.67 -15.75 0.01
C GLY A 423 6.80 -15.43 -1.49
N SER A 424 7.05 -16.46 -2.31
CA SER A 424 7.12 -16.36 -3.78
C SER A 424 7.03 -17.74 -4.43
N VAL A 425 6.59 -17.83 -5.68
CA VAL A 425 6.37 -19.09 -6.42
C VAL A 425 7.41 -19.39 -7.51
N ALA A 426 7.43 -20.65 -7.94
CA ALA A 426 8.12 -21.11 -9.15
C ALA A 426 7.21 -22.03 -9.99
N SER A 427 7.53 -22.08 -11.28
CA SER A 427 6.94 -23.02 -12.25
C SER A 427 7.87 -24.20 -12.51
N ASN A 428 7.27 -25.34 -12.88
CA ASN A 428 7.96 -26.51 -13.43
C ASN A 428 7.97 -26.53 -14.97
N GLY A 429 7.49 -25.46 -15.63
CA GLY A 429 7.42 -25.34 -17.08
C GLY A 429 6.17 -25.96 -17.74
N ALA A 430 5.21 -26.51 -16.97
CA ALA A 430 3.93 -26.96 -17.51
C ALA A 430 3.09 -25.76 -17.99
N ILE A 431 2.70 -25.76 -19.27
CA ILE A 431 2.07 -24.60 -19.92
C ILE A 431 0.55 -24.58 -19.74
N ASP A 432 0.00 -23.42 -19.35
CA ASP A 432 -1.45 -23.19 -19.29
C ASP A 432 -1.95 -22.42 -20.53
N ASN A 433 -2.54 -23.16 -21.47
CA ASN A 433 -3.20 -22.62 -22.66
C ASN A 433 -4.72 -22.41 -22.48
N THR A 434 -5.23 -22.36 -21.25
CA THR A 434 -6.67 -22.15 -21.02
C THR A 434 -7.09 -20.76 -21.50
N PRO A 435 -8.17 -20.63 -22.31
CA PRO A 435 -8.61 -19.35 -22.86
C PRO A 435 -9.11 -18.38 -21.79
N ALA A 436 -9.22 -17.11 -22.17
CA ALA A 436 -9.85 -16.06 -21.37
C ALA A 436 -11.29 -16.43 -20.94
N GLY A 437 -11.67 -16.00 -19.74
CA GLY A 437 -13.04 -16.15 -19.26
C GLY A 437 -13.96 -15.06 -19.82
N ALA A 438 -15.27 -15.28 -19.79
CA ALA A 438 -16.22 -14.19 -20.00
C ALA A 438 -16.03 -13.09 -18.94
N ASN A 439 -16.03 -11.83 -19.37
CA ASN A 439 -15.87 -10.65 -18.52
C ASN A 439 -16.88 -10.63 -17.36
N ASN A 440 -16.50 -10.02 -16.24
CA ASN A 440 -17.37 -9.83 -15.06
C ASN A 440 -17.60 -8.33 -14.80
N SER A 441 -18.28 -8.00 -13.69
CA SER A 441 -18.47 -6.59 -13.27
C SER A 441 -17.19 -5.86 -12.88
N SER A 442 -16.07 -6.58 -12.81
CA SER A 442 -14.72 -6.04 -12.62
C SER A 442 -13.91 -6.06 -13.92
N GLY A 443 -14.57 -6.13 -15.09
CA GLY A 443 -13.95 -6.01 -16.41
C GLY A 443 -13.43 -7.33 -17.00
N VAL A 444 -12.27 -7.24 -17.67
CA VAL A 444 -11.64 -8.36 -18.40
C VAL A 444 -11.25 -9.50 -17.46
N ARG A 445 -11.42 -10.76 -17.91
CA ARG A 445 -10.92 -11.96 -17.24
C ARG A 445 -9.88 -12.72 -18.07
N LEU A 446 -8.66 -12.81 -17.56
CA LEU A 446 -7.53 -13.42 -18.24
C LEU A 446 -7.61 -14.96 -18.27
N GLY A 447 -6.92 -15.57 -19.23
CA GLY A 447 -6.68 -17.01 -19.30
C GLY A 447 -5.32 -17.40 -18.73
N GLY A 448 -4.80 -18.58 -19.09
CA GLY A 448 -3.43 -19.01 -18.74
C GLY A 448 -2.32 -18.36 -19.58
N ARG A 449 -2.70 -17.74 -20.71
CA ARG A 449 -1.84 -16.96 -21.62
C ARG A 449 -0.61 -17.69 -22.19
N GLY A 450 -0.60 -19.03 -22.18
CA GLY A 450 0.55 -19.82 -22.63
C GLY A 450 1.75 -19.76 -21.68
N LYS A 451 1.55 -19.25 -20.46
CA LYS A 451 2.60 -19.15 -19.44
C LYS A 451 2.70 -20.44 -18.61
N GLY A 452 3.81 -20.60 -17.89
CA GLY A 452 4.02 -21.71 -16.96
C GLY A 452 3.09 -21.63 -15.75
N GLN A 453 2.49 -22.75 -15.38
CA GLN A 453 1.67 -22.94 -14.17
C GLN A 453 2.50 -22.75 -12.90
N TRP A 454 1.86 -22.30 -11.83
CA TRP A 454 2.48 -22.22 -10.51
C TRP A 454 2.38 -23.56 -9.78
N THR A 455 3.53 -24.06 -9.30
CA THR A 455 3.65 -25.47 -8.88
C THR A 455 4.36 -25.72 -7.56
N GLY A 456 4.89 -24.67 -6.92
CA GLY A 456 5.54 -24.75 -5.61
C GLY A 456 6.14 -23.42 -5.20
N ASP A 457 6.17 -23.12 -3.91
CA ASP A 457 6.87 -21.95 -3.39
C ASP A 457 8.39 -22.07 -3.57
N ASN A 458 9.07 -20.95 -3.81
CA ASN A 458 10.51 -20.90 -3.99
C ASN A 458 11.10 -19.57 -3.52
N SER A 459 11.50 -19.47 -2.24
CA SER A 459 12.16 -18.30 -1.65
C SER A 459 13.43 -17.79 -2.36
N SER A 460 13.86 -18.43 -3.46
CA SER A 460 14.94 -17.96 -4.32
C SER A 460 14.45 -17.17 -5.55
N THR A 461 13.15 -17.19 -5.89
CA THR A 461 12.56 -16.30 -6.91
C THR A 461 12.07 -14.97 -6.32
N ALA A 462 11.85 -14.91 -5.00
CA ALA A 462 11.38 -13.75 -4.25
C ALA A 462 12.05 -12.40 -4.60
N CYS A 463 11.21 -11.37 -4.68
CA CYS A 463 11.59 -9.96 -4.62
C CYS A 463 10.44 -9.16 -4.01
N SER A 464 10.68 -7.88 -3.79
CA SER A 464 9.63 -6.86 -3.67
C SER A 464 9.97 -5.71 -4.62
N PHE A 465 9.05 -4.81 -4.91
CA PHE A 465 9.36 -3.63 -5.73
C PHE A 465 8.65 -2.39 -5.19
N PHE A 466 9.13 -1.22 -5.58
CA PHE A 466 8.40 0.03 -5.39
C PHE A 466 8.27 0.81 -6.70
N LEU A 467 7.19 1.58 -6.79
CA LEU A 467 6.96 2.61 -7.80
C LEU A 467 6.90 3.96 -7.10
N VAL A 468 7.39 5.00 -7.77
CA VAL A 468 7.35 6.38 -7.31
C VAL A 468 6.70 7.22 -8.39
N PHE A 469 5.69 8.02 -8.03
CA PHE A 469 5.10 9.02 -8.89
C PHE A 469 5.57 10.42 -8.46
N ASN A 470 6.04 11.20 -9.44
CA ASN A 470 6.41 12.60 -9.28
C ASN A 470 5.52 13.47 -10.19
N PRO A 471 4.52 14.21 -9.67
CA PRO A 471 3.65 15.06 -10.49
C PRO A 471 4.42 16.17 -11.22
N ASN A 472 5.57 16.59 -10.70
CA ASN A 472 6.32 17.73 -11.19
C ASN A 472 7.29 17.39 -12.34
N GLY A 473 7.59 16.11 -12.61
CA GLY A 473 8.44 15.73 -13.73
C GLY A 473 9.03 14.33 -13.65
N ALA A 474 10.04 14.06 -14.50
CA ALA A 474 10.76 12.79 -14.48
C ALA A 474 11.56 12.61 -13.18
N ILE A 475 11.72 11.36 -12.75
CA ILE A 475 12.52 11.00 -11.57
C ILE A 475 13.98 10.79 -12.00
N THR A 476 14.93 11.22 -11.18
CA THR A 476 16.36 11.17 -11.51
C THR A 476 17.14 10.23 -10.59
N THR A 477 18.13 9.53 -11.13
CA THR A 477 18.98 8.57 -10.41
C THR A 477 19.83 9.25 -9.33
N LEU A 478 19.97 8.61 -8.15
CA LEU A 478 20.82 9.15 -7.08
C LEU A 478 22.28 9.30 -7.55
N THR A 479 22.80 10.53 -7.49
CA THR A 479 24.22 10.80 -7.77
C THR A 479 25.11 10.16 -6.70
N GLY A 480 26.02 9.29 -7.11
CA GLY A 480 26.95 8.60 -6.20
C GLY A 480 26.48 7.22 -5.70
N SER A 481 25.30 6.76 -6.10
CA SER A 481 24.88 5.38 -5.88
C SER A 481 25.78 4.38 -6.64
N SER A 482 26.01 3.20 -6.05
CA SER A 482 26.76 2.10 -6.69
C SER A 482 25.87 1.16 -7.53
N LEU A 483 24.59 1.50 -7.72
CA LEU A 483 23.68 0.72 -8.56
C LEU A 483 24.02 0.90 -10.05
N ILE A 484 24.27 -0.20 -10.75
CA ILE A 484 24.54 -0.22 -12.20
C ILE A 484 23.27 0.13 -13.00
N ASP A 485 22.11 -0.23 -12.45
CA ASP A 485 20.77 0.16 -12.91
C ASP A 485 19.99 0.59 -11.66
N PRO A 486 19.50 1.84 -11.56
CA PRO A 486 18.73 2.28 -10.39
C PRO A 486 17.48 1.41 -10.17
N ARG A 487 16.99 0.72 -11.19
CA ARG A 487 15.75 -0.06 -11.15
C ARG A 487 15.92 -1.46 -10.58
N GLN A 488 17.13 -1.87 -10.20
CA GLN A 488 17.37 -3.16 -9.55
C GLN A 488 18.38 -3.07 -8.39
N ILE A 489 17.87 -3.11 -7.15
CA ILE A 489 18.67 -3.03 -5.92
C ILE A 489 19.19 -4.42 -5.52
N GLY A 490 20.04 -4.99 -6.37
CA GLY A 490 20.61 -6.33 -6.23
C GLY A 490 20.65 -7.07 -7.56
N ARG A 491 20.66 -8.41 -7.52
CA ARG A 491 20.63 -9.24 -8.74
C ARG A 491 20.17 -10.67 -8.53
N TYR A 492 19.74 -11.29 -9.61
CA TYR A 492 19.62 -12.74 -9.74
C TYR A 492 20.88 -13.34 -10.39
N SER A 493 21.06 -14.65 -10.26
CA SER A 493 21.92 -15.45 -11.13
C SER A 493 21.16 -15.89 -12.39
N ALA A 494 21.87 -16.21 -13.48
CA ALA A 494 21.29 -16.65 -14.76
C ALA A 494 20.17 -17.72 -14.66
N ASN A 495 20.19 -18.57 -13.63
CA ASN A 495 19.18 -19.59 -13.34
C ASN A 495 17.95 -19.08 -12.54
N GLY A 496 17.71 -17.77 -12.49
CA GLY A 496 16.56 -17.16 -11.82
C GLY A 496 16.55 -17.35 -10.30
N SER A 497 17.70 -17.17 -9.65
CA SER A 497 17.83 -17.26 -8.18
C SER A 497 18.46 -15.99 -7.58
N VAL A 498 17.89 -15.43 -6.51
CA VAL A 498 18.45 -14.25 -5.81
C VAL A 498 19.88 -14.53 -5.35
N VAL A 499 20.82 -13.63 -5.69
CA VAL A 499 22.21 -13.72 -5.23
C VAL A 499 22.29 -13.14 -3.81
N THR A 500 22.27 -14.00 -2.81
CA THR A 500 22.22 -13.65 -1.37
C THR A 500 23.42 -12.86 -0.83
N SER A 501 24.47 -12.67 -1.63
CA SER A 501 25.64 -11.84 -1.34
C SER A 501 25.67 -10.51 -2.11
N ALA A 502 24.65 -10.19 -2.91
CA ALA A 502 24.62 -8.98 -3.73
C ALA A 502 24.32 -7.69 -2.94
N THR A 503 23.44 -7.78 -1.93
CA THR A 503 23.07 -6.66 -1.05
C THR A 503 22.77 -7.18 0.36
N PRO A 504 22.82 -6.34 1.41
CA PRO A 504 22.40 -6.71 2.76
C PRO A 504 20.92 -7.14 2.83
N ALA A 505 20.08 -6.57 1.97
CA ALA A 505 18.68 -6.92 1.81
C ALA A 505 18.46 -8.35 1.27
N ALA A 506 19.39 -8.89 0.47
CA ALA A 506 19.17 -10.08 -0.34
C ALA A 506 18.88 -11.37 0.47
N ASN A 507 19.24 -11.41 1.76
CA ASN A 507 19.00 -12.56 2.65
C ASN A 507 18.28 -12.22 3.97
N ASN A 508 17.90 -10.95 4.20
CA ASN A 508 17.38 -10.48 5.48
C ASN A 508 16.26 -9.44 5.28
N VAL A 509 15.03 -9.84 5.60
CA VAL A 509 13.82 -9.02 5.40
C VAL A 509 13.88 -7.69 6.18
N ASN A 510 14.49 -7.65 7.36
CA ASN A 510 14.67 -6.39 8.10
C ASN A 510 15.60 -5.41 7.38
N LEU A 511 16.66 -5.92 6.74
CA LEU A 511 17.59 -5.09 5.97
C LEU A 511 16.98 -4.65 4.64
N LEU A 512 16.10 -5.46 4.04
CA LEU A 512 15.25 -5.04 2.92
C LEU A 512 14.32 -3.88 3.31
N VAL A 513 13.70 -3.90 4.50
CA VAL A 513 12.92 -2.75 4.99
C VAL A 513 13.83 -1.53 5.19
N ASN A 514 15.01 -1.69 5.79
CA ASN A 514 15.95 -0.59 5.95
C ASN A 514 16.42 0.00 4.60
N THR A 515 16.63 -0.84 3.57
CA THR A 515 16.91 -0.39 2.20
C THR A 515 15.74 0.41 1.61
N LEU A 516 14.49 -0.03 1.82
CA LEU A 516 13.31 0.72 1.39
C LEU A 516 13.19 2.08 2.12
N LEU A 517 13.48 2.11 3.41
CA LEU A 517 13.47 3.34 4.21
C LEU A 517 14.54 4.34 3.76
N ALA A 518 15.75 3.87 3.42
CA ALA A 518 16.79 4.73 2.83
C ALA A 518 16.33 5.32 1.47
N ASN A 519 15.65 4.54 0.64
CA ASN A 519 15.08 5.04 -0.62
C ASN A 519 13.96 6.07 -0.36
N TYR A 520 13.06 5.81 0.59
CA TYR A 520 12.02 6.76 0.98
C TYR A 520 12.60 8.08 1.47
N MET A 521 13.63 8.05 2.33
CA MET A 521 14.29 9.27 2.81
C MET A 521 15.05 10.01 1.71
N SER A 522 15.66 9.30 0.76
CA SER A 522 16.27 9.93 -0.42
C SER A 522 15.25 10.72 -1.22
N LEU A 523 14.08 10.13 -1.51
CA LEU A 523 12.98 10.82 -2.22
C LEU A 523 12.48 12.07 -1.46
N ASN A 524 12.61 12.09 -0.14
CA ASN A 524 12.18 13.18 0.75
C ASN A 524 13.29 14.18 1.13
N GLY A 525 14.51 14.04 0.60
CA GLY A 525 15.60 14.98 0.83
C GLY A 525 16.34 14.85 2.17
N ASP A 526 16.11 13.79 2.95
CA ASP A 526 16.69 13.61 4.29
C ASP A 526 17.55 12.33 4.44
N LEU A 527 18.10 11.82 3.34
CA LEU A 527 18.98 10.65 3.33
C LEU A 527 20.16 10.75 4.32
N ASP A 528 20.67 11.95 4.57
CA ASP A 528 21.73 12.22 5.55
C ASP A 528 21.30 11.94 7.00
N GLN A 529 20.01 12.03 7.30
CA GLN A 529 19.44 11.73 8.62
C GLN A 529 19.20 10.23 8.84
N PHE A 530 19.28 9.39 7.79
CA PHE A 530 18.97 7.96 7.88
C PHE A 530 19.78 7.21 8.96
N PRO A 531 21.11 7.39 9.12
CA PRO A 531 21.88 6.74 10.19
C PRO A 531 21.48 7.20 11.61
N THR A 532 20.96 8.43 11.73
CA THR A 532 20.53 9.04 13.00
C THR A 532 19.14 8.57 13.39
N LEU A 533 18.21 8.48 12.43
CA LEU A 533 16.86 7.96 12.68
C LEU A 533 16.82 6.42 12.77
N PHE A 534 17.74 5.73 12.10
CA PHE A 534 17.83 4.26 12.10
C PHE A 534 19.23 3.79 12.55
N PRO A 535 19.61 4.03 13.81
CA PRO A 535 20.88 3.58 14.34
C PRO A 535 21.00 2.05 14.26
N ASN A 536 22.16 1.56 13.82
CA ASN A 536 22.41 0.14 13.53
C ASN A 536 21.56 -0.45 12.38
N HIS A 537 21.13 0.35 11.40
CA HIS A 537 20.41 -0.08 10.19
C HIS A 537 21.05 -1.24 9.39
N GLY A 538 22.33 -1.56 9.61
CA GLY A 538 22.95 -2.80 9.12
C GLY A 538 23.26 -2.85 7.62
N LEU A 539 23.15 -1.73 6.90
CA LEU A 539 23.43 -1.69 5.45
C LEU A 539 24.90 -1.39 5.10
N GLY A 540 25.71 -0.92 6.07
CA GLY A 540 27.03 -0.34 5.78
C GLY A 540 26.87 1.02 5.09
N THR A 541 27.61 1.25 4.00
CA THR A 541 27.37 2.38 3.08
C THR A 541 26.01 2.19 2.40
N TYR A 542 25.00 2.85 2.95
CA TYR A 542 23.57 2.67 2.62
C TYR A 542 23.19 3.39 1.32
N GLU A 543 23.91 4.44 0.99
CA GLU A 543 23.83 5.25 -0.23
C GLU A 543 24.01 4.38 -1.50
N ASN A 544 24.77 3.29 -1.39
CA ASN A 544 24.99 2.30 -2.46
C ASN A 544 23.74 1.50 -2.84
N TYR A 545 22.67 1.56 -2.04
CA TYR A 545 21.43 0.81 -2.23
C TYR A 545 20.22 1.72 -2.44
N VAL A 546 20.47 2.97 -2.88
CA VAL A 546 19.43 3.97 -3.16
C VAL A 546 19.37 4.28 -4.65
N SER A 547 18.16 4.27 -5.20
CA SER A 547 17.89 4.39 -6.63
C SER A 547 17.81 5.83 -7.13
N PHE A 548 17.16 6.71 -6.36
CA PHE A 548 16.67 8.00 -6.87
C PHE A 548 17.05 9.18 -5.96
N ASN A 549 17.25 10.35 -6.57
CA ASN A 549 17.38 11.64 -5.90
C ASN A 549 16.07 12.05 -5.19
N PRO A 550 16.10 13.13 -4.38
CA PRO A 550 14.89 13.80 -3.91
C PRO A 550 13.95 14.17 -5.07
N LEU A 551 12.65 14.13 -4.81
CA LEU A 551 11.66 14.71 -5.73
C LEU A 551 11.70 16.25 -5.64
N ALA A 552 11.45 16.90 -6.77
CA ALA A 552 11.46 18.36 -6.93
C ALA A 552 10.05 18.95 -6.86
#